data_AF-A0A5E7YS32-F1
#
_entry.id   AF-A0A5E7YS32-F1
#
_cell.length_a   1.000
_cell.length_b   1.000
_cell.length_c   1.000
_cell.angle_alpha   90.00
_cell.angle_beta   90.00
_cell.angle_gamma   90.00
#
_symmetry.space_group_name_H-M   'P 1'
#
loop_
_entity.id
_entity.type
_entity.pdbx_description
1 polymer ?
#
loop_
_entity_poly.entity_id
_entity_poly.type
_entity_poly.pdbx_seq_one_letter_code
_entity_poly.pdbx_strand_id
1 'polypeptide(L)'
;METSFFRAACLGFSLVFSFSLRAQLYTDEVQIIGGLGGKVGVGTTAPEPKLTVDGTVSAEEVKVDLNVPGPDYVFEADYPLPSLEDTKAYIEQNKHLPGIPSSDKMQQNGVNLLEMNMKLLEKVEELTLHLIDQNKQLAAQKARMDGMEKELKSIKK
;
A
#
# COMPACT_ATOMS: atom_id res chain seq x y z
N MET A 1 5.36 -4.28 67.73
CA MET A 1 6.59 -3.69 68.28
C MET A 1 6.58 -2.23 67.89
N GLU A 2 6.51 -1.37 68.89
CA GLU A 2 6.58 0.10 68.91
C GLU A 2 7.64 0.70 67.96
N THR A 3 7.65 1.93 67.46
CA THR A 3 7.00 3.26 67.66
C THR A 3 7.39 4.06 66.39
N SER A 4 6.71 5.10 65.91
CA SER A 4 6.89 6.49 66.39
C SER A 4 6.19 7.44 65.40
N PHE A 5 5.24 8.23 65.88
CA PHE A 5 4.70 9.40 65.19
C PHE A 5 5.75 10.52 65.20
N PHE A 6 6.08 11.09 64.03
CA PHE A 6 6.78 12.37 63.96
C PHE A 6 5.82 13.42 63.38
N ARG A 7 5.32 14.30 64.25
CA ARG A 7 4.69 15.56 63.87
C ARG A 7 5.77 16.64 63.86
N ALA A 8 6.00 17.25 62.71
CA ALA A 8 6.71 18.52 62.59
C ALA A 8 5.97 19.41 61.57
N ALA A 9 5.49 20.56 62.04
CA ALA A 9 4.96 21.62 61.20
C ALA A 9 6.11 22.53 60.77
N CYS A 10 6.33 22.71 59.47
CA CYS A 10 7.13 23.81 58.92
C CYS A 10 6.76 24.09 57.46
N LEU A 11 6.28 25.32 57.24
CA LEU A 11 6.36 26.18 56.06
C LEU A 11 6.80 25.57 54.71
N GLY A 12 5.84 25.48 53.78
CA GLY A 12 5.99 26.08 52.46
C GLY A 12 7.07 25.55 51.51
N PHE A 13 7.13 24.24 51.27
CA PHE A 13 7.73 23.72 50.04
C PHE A 13 7.09 22.38 49.69
N SER A 14 6.05 22.41 48.85
CA SER A 14 5.39 21.18 48.39
C SER A 14 6.25 20.54 47.30
N LEU A 15 7.15 19.66 47.71
CA LEU A 15 7.96 18.87 46.78
C LEU A 15 7.04 17.81 46.16
N VAL A 16 6.49 18.11 44.98
CA VAL A 16 5.66 17.17 44.22
C VAL A 16 6.58 16.14 43.58
N PHE A 17 6.77 15.01 44.24
CA PHE A 17 7.40 13.84 43.62
C PHE A 17 6.39 13.19 42.67
N SER A 18 6.62 13.35 41.37
CA SER A 18 5.88 12.61 40.35
C SER A 18 6.50 11.22 40.21
N PHE A 19 5.80 10.18 40.66
CA PHE A 19 6.22 8.79 40.49
C PHE A 19 5.50 8.21 39.28
N SER A 20 6.26 7.79 38.26
CA SER A 20 5.72 7.12 37.07
C SER A 20 6.05 5.64 37.13
N LEU A 21 5.02 4.80 37.23
CA LEU A 21 5.14 3.35 37.20
C LEU A 21 5.01 2.86 35.76
N ARG A 22 6.06 2.26 35.20
CA ARG A 22 5.98 1.49 33.96
C ARG A 22 5.79 0.02 34.31
N ALA A 23 4.67 -0.56 33.88
CA ALA A 23 4.39 -1.98 34.02
C ALA A 23 4.49 -2.67 32.65
N GLN A 24 5.10 -3.85 32.61
CA GLN A 24 5.19 -4.72 31.44
C GLN A 24 4.21 -5.89 31.64
N LEU A 25 3.33 -6.13 30.67
CA LEU A 25 2.45 -7.31 30.67
C LEU A 25 3.19 -8.49 30.04
N TYR A 26 3.21 -9.63 30.74
CA TYR A 26 3.62 -10.92 30.20
C TYR A 26 2.36 -11.76 29.97
N THR A 27 2.04 -12.06 28.72
CA THR A 27 1.01 -13.04 28.32
C THR A 27 1.63 -13.96 27.29
N ASP A 28 1.36 -15.26 27.36
CA ASP A 28 2.09 -16.23 26.52
C ASP A 28 1.83 -16.08 25.01
N GLU A 29 0.67 -15.56 24.56
CA GLU A 29 0.47 -15.09 23.18
C GLU A 29 -0.53 -13.90 23.14
N VAL A 30 0.00 -12.67 23.06
CA VAL A 30 -0.62 -11.31 23.07
C VAL A 30 -2.13 -11.17 23.38
N GLN A 31 -2.46 -10.56 24.55
CA GLN A 31 -3.80 -10.07 24.87
C GLN A 31 -3.80 -8.56 25.21
N ILE A 32 -4.45 -7.71 24.38
CA ILE A 32 -4.67 -6.29 24.72
C ILE A 32 -6.14 -6.03 25.04
N ILE A 33 -6.45 -5.99 26.34
CA ILE A 33 -7.75 -5.56 26.86
C ILE A 33 -7.50 -4.46 27.90
N GLY A 34 -7.70 -3.20 27.49
CA GLY A 34 -7.79 -2.06 28.41
C GLY A 34 -6.64 -1.06 28.40
N GLY A 35 -6.54 -0.26 27.34
CA GLY A 35 -5.84 1.04 27.30
C GLY A 35 -6.23 1.79 26.03
N LEU A 36 -6.61 3.08 26.11
CA LEU A 36 -7.07 3.94 25.00
C LEU A 36 -8.27 3.41 24.18
N GLY A 37 -9.28 2.80 24.83
CA GLY A 37 -10.51 2.38 24.15
C GLY A 37 -10.37 1.16 23.23
N GLY A 38 -9.38 0.29 23.48
CA GLY A 38 -9.17 -0.95 22.71
C GLY A 38 -8.26 -0.81 21.50
N LYS A 39 -7.40 0.23 21.49
CA LYS A 39 -6.42 0.49 20.43
C LYS A 39 -5.00 0.26 20.93
N VAL A 40 -4.13 -0.13 20.02
CA VAL A 40 -2.72 -0.44 20.26
C VAL A 40 -1.84 0.57 19.55
N GLY A 41 -1.06 1.35 20.31
CA GLY A 41 -0.05 2.26 19.79
C GLY A 41 1.35 1.76 20.14
N VAL A 42 2.20 1.56 19.14
CA VAL A 42 3.64 1.29 19.30
C VAL A 42 4.38 2.55 18.88
N GLY A 43 5.08 3.20 19.81
CA GLY A 43 5.77 4.48 19.55
C GLY A 43 4.87 5.73 19.57
N THR A 44 3.55 5.58 19.71
CA THR A 44 2.58 6.68 19.78
C THR A 44 1.62 6.55 20.97
N THR A 45 1.17 7.68 21.51
CA THR A 45 0.14 7.76 22.57
C THR A 45 -1.27 8.02 22.04
N ALA A 46 -1.43 8.28 20.75
CA ALA A 46 -2.71 8.60 20.11
C ALA A 46 -2.95 7.74 18.86
N PRO A 47 -3.15 6.42 19.01
CA PRO A 47 -3.50 5.55 17.90
C PRO A 47 -4.90 5.90 17.35
N GLU A 48 -5.00 6.11 16.04
CA GLU A 48 -6.27 6.32 15.35
C GLU A 48 -6.89 4.98 14.92
N PRO A 49 -6.22 4.13 14.11
CA PRO A 49 -6.60 2.73 13.90
C PRO A 49 -6.49 1.84 15.16
N LYS A 50 -6.98 0.60 15.05
CA LYS A 50 -6.83 -0.42 16.11
C LYS A 50 -5.37 -0.76 16.41
N LEU A 51 -4.49 -0.67 15.41
CA LEU A 51 -3.05 -0.83 15.55
C LEU A 51 -2.36 0.33 14.81
N THR A 52 -1.54 1.10 15.51
CA THR A 52 -0.70 2.15 14.93
C THR A 52 0.73 1.94 15.37
N VAL A 53 1.67 1.95 14.43
CA VAL A 53 3.10 1.82 14.69
C VAL A 53 3.79 3.04 14.13
N ASP A 54 4.41 3.83 15.00
CA ASP A 54 5.32 4.91 14.62
C ASP A 54 6.74 4.34 14.51
N GLY A 55 7.04 3.75 13.36
CA GLY A 55 8.30 3.07 13.10
C GLY A 55 8.18 1.92 12.09
N THR A 56 9.20 1.08 12.04
CA THR A 56 9.28 -0.05 11.11
C THR A 56 8.64 -1.30 11.70
N VAL A 57 7.85 -2.01 10.90
CA VAL A 57 7.35 -3.35 11.21
C VAL A 57 8.18 -4.38 10.45
N SER A 58 8.73 -5.37 11.15
CA SER A 58 9.37 -6.55 10.56
C SER A 58 8.44 -7.74 10.74
N ALA A 59 8.07 -8.41 9.65
CA ALA A 59 7.20 -9.58 9.64
C ALA A 59 7.69 -10.55 8.56
N GLU A 60 7.54 -11.86 8.81
CA GLU A 60 7.84 -12.88 7.81
C GLU A 60 6.78 -12.90 6.71
N GLU A 61 5.50 -12.72 7.07
CA GLU A 61 4.37 -12.69 6.15
C GLU A 61 3.29 -11.71 6.66
N VAL A 62 2.66 -11.00 5.74
CA VAL A 62 1.48 -10.16 6.01
C VAL A 62 0.36 -10.61 5.09
N LYS A 63 -0.62 -11.30 5.67
CA LYS A 63 -1.87 -11.64 4.97
C LYS A 63 -2.87 -10.50 5.15
N VAL A 64 -3.36 -9.97 4.03
CA VAL A 64 -4.41 -8.94 4.02
C VAL A 64 -5.70 -9.61 3.58
N ASP A 65 -6.70 -9.63 4.46
CA ASP A 65 -8.02 -10.16 4.12
C ASP A 65 -8.78 -9.15 3.25
N LEU A 66 -9.28 -9.65 2.12
CA LEU A 66 -9.98 -8.86 1.13
C LEU A 66 -11.49 -8.97 1.34
N ASN A 67 -12.16 -7.83 1.44
CA ASN A 67 -13.63 -7.76 1.41
C ASN A 67 -14.16 -7.42 0.00
N VAL A 68 -13.27 -7.20 -0.97
CA VAL A 68 -13.58 -6.88 -2.37
C VAL A 68 -12.84 -7.84 -3.30
N PRO A 69 -13.44 -8.25 -4.42
CA PRO A 69 -12.76 -9.07 -5.42
C PRO A 69 -11.56 -8.32 -6.02
N GLY A 70 -10.59 -9.08 -6.55
CA GLY A 70 -9.44 -8.54 -7.29
C GLY A 70 -9.86 -7.85 -8.60
N PRO A 71 -8.91 -7.23 -9.32
CA PRO A 71 -9.19 -6.42 -10.50
C PRO A 71 -9.48 -7.20 -11.79
N ASP A 72 -9.92 -8.47 -11.70
CA ASP A 72 -10.24 -9.34 -12.85
C ASP A 72 -11.27 -8.73 -13.83
N TYR A 73 -12.00 -7.69 -13.41
CA TYR A 73 -12.90 -6.92 -14.24
C TYR A 73 -12.21 -6.28 -15.47
N VAL A 74 -10.88 -6.15 -15.46
CA VAL A 74 -10.10 -5.67 -16.63
C VAL A 74 -10.28 -6.58 -17.84
N PHE A 75 -10.64 -7.85 -17.64
CA PHE A 75 -10.86 -8.83 -18.72
C PHE A 75 -12.30 -8.88 -19.25
N GLU A 76 -13.21 -8.10 -18.69
CA GLU A 76 -14.60 -8.04 -19.15
C GLU A 76 -14.70 -7.37 -20.52
N ALA A 77 -15.68 -7.78 -21.32
CA ALA A 77 -15.79 -7.36 -22.72
C ALA A 77 -16.10 -5.85 -22.89
N ASP A 78 -16.69 -5.23 -21.88
CA ASP A 78 -17.04 -3.81 -21.83
C ASP A 78 -16.02 -2.96 -21.04
N TYR A 79 -14.90 -3.56 -20.62
CA TYR A 79 -13.85 -2.82 -19.92
C TYR A 79 -13.25 -1.74 -20.82
N PRO A 80 -13.27 -0.45 -20.41
CA PRO A 80 -12.75 0.65 -21.21
C PRO A 80 -11.23 0.71 -21.13
N LEU A 81 -10.54 -0.20 -21.81
CA LEU A 81 -9.07 -0.25 -21.86
C LEU A 81 -8.53 1.08 -22.44
N PRO A 82 -7.76 1.87 -21.66
CA PRO A 82 -7.20 3.13 -22.14
C PRO A 82 -6.26 2.90 -23.33
N SER A 83 -6.24 3.80 -24.30
CA SER A 83 -5.23 3.72 -25.36
C SER A 83 -3.84 4.05 -24.81
N LEU A 84 -2.79 3.55 -25.47
CA LEU A 84 -1.41 3.90 -25.10
C LEU A 84 -1.12 5.38 -25.37
N GLU A 85 -1.81 5.97 -26.35
CA GLU A 85 -1.75 7.40 -26.67
C GLU A 85 -2.34 8.25 -25.53
N ASP A 86 -3.53 7.89 -25.04
CA ASP A 86 -4.18 8.58 -23.91
C ASP A 86 -3.35 8.43 -22.64
N THR A 87 -2.83 7.22 -22.40
CA THR A 87 -1.95 6.92 -21.27
C THR A 87 -0.68 7.76 -21.33
N LYS A 88 -0.05 7.86 -22.51
CA LYS A 88 1.13 8.70 -22.74
C LYS A 88 0.83 10.17 -22.46
N ALA A 89 -0.27 10.70 -23.00
CA ALA A 89 -0.68 12.08 -22.78
C ALA A 89 -0.89 12.37 -21.28
N TYR A 90 -1.52 11.44 -20.56
CA TYR A 90 -1.70 11.55 -19.12
C TYR A 90 -0.37 11.57 -18.37
N ILE A 91 0.57 10.68 -18.70
CA ILE A 91 1.89 10.63 -18.06
C ILE A 91 2.67 11.92 -18.34
N GLU A 92 2.63 12.45 -19.56
CA GLU A 92 3.31 13.69 -19.91
C GLU A 92 2.81 14.88 -19.08
N GLN A 93 1.49 14.93 -18.84
CA GLN A 93 0.84 15.98 -18.05
C GLN A 93 0.99 15.80 -16.53
N ASN A 94 0.81 14.58 -16.01
CA ASN A 94 0.66 14.33 -14.57
C ASN A 94 1.89 13.67 -13.92
N LYS A 95 2.86 13.19 -14.71
CA LYS A 95 4.10 12.52 -14.27
C LYS A 95 3.89 11.24 -13.44
N HIS A 96 2.71 10.65 -13.51
CA HIS A 96 2.38 9.34 -12.94
C HIS A 96 1.33 8.64 -13.80
N LEU A 97 1.10 7.35 -13.54
CA LEU A 97 0.08 6.57 -14.26
C LEU A 97 -1.34 7.00 -13.85
N PRO A 98 -2.33 6.86 -14.74
CA PRO A 98 -3.74 6.98 -14.37
C PRO A 98 -4.10 6.05 -13.22
N GLY A 99 -4.88 6.55 -12.26
CA GLY A 99 -5.31 5.78 -11.07
C GLY A 99 -4.27 5.65 -9.96
N ILE A 100 -2.97 5.85 -10.25
CA ILE A 100 -1.89 5.83 -9.24
C ILE A 100 -1.73 7.24 -8.63
N PRO A 101 -1.67 7.39 -7.30
CA PRO A 101 -1.45 8.70 -6.69
C PRO A 101 -0.05 9.24 -7.03
N SER A 102 0.09 10.56 -7.07
CA SER A 102 1.40 11.19 -7.26
C SER A 102 2.31 10.95 -6.05
N SER A 103 3.63 11.06 -6.27
CA SER A 103 4.63 10.95 -5.18
C SER A 103 4.33 11.90 -4.03
N ASP A 104 3.94 13.15 -4.32
CA ASP A 104 3.59 14.13 -3.29
C ASP A 104 2.38 13.70 -2.45
N LYS A 105 1.36 13.12 -3.09
CA LYS A 105 0.18 12.59 -2.39
C LYS A 105 0.54 11.37 -1.53
N MET A 106 1.43 10.50 -2.01
CA MET A 106 1.92 9.35 -1.25
C MET A 106 2.77 9.79 -0.04
N GLN A 107 3.57 10.84 -0.18
CA GLN A 107 4.37 11.38 0.92
C GLN A 107 3.49 12.02 2.01
N GLN A 108 2.42 12.73 1.60
CA GLN A 108 1.52 13.41 2.54
C GLN A 108 0.58 12.45 3.26
N ASN A 109 0.00 11.48 2.55
CA ASN A 109 -1.08 10.63 3.07
C ASN A 109 -0.63 9.20 3.40
N GLY A 110 0.63 8.86 3.12
CA GLY A 110 1.11 7.48 3.15
C GLY A 110 0.60 6.66 1.97
N VAL A 111 0.89 5.36 1.99
CA VAL A 111 0.46 4.40 0.96
C VAL A 111 -0.35 3.30 1.62
N ASN A 112 -1.56 3.09 1.13
CA ASN A 112 -2.33 1.90 1.47
C ASN A 112 -1.78 0.71 0.65
N LEU A 113 -1.10 -0.21 1.33
CA LEU A 113 -0.47 -1.38 0.69
C LEU A 113 -1.47 -2.21 -0.11
N LEU A 114 -2.69 -2.38 0.41
CA LEU A 114 -3.72 -3.15 -0.28
C LEU A 114 -4.14 -2.45 -1.57
N GLU A 115 -4.52 -1.17 -1.47
CA GLU A 115 -4.97 -0.39 -2.62
C GLU A 115 -3.88 -0.31 -3.70
N MET A 116 -2.63 -0.11 -3.29
CA MET A 116 -1.50 -0.03 -4.22
C MET A 116 -1.24 -1.36 -4.93
N ASN A 117 -1.33 -2.49 -4.21
CA ASN A 117 -1.19 -3.81 -4.81
C ASN A 117 -2.33 -4.12 -5.79
N MET A 118 -3.56 -3.73 -5.47
CA MET A 118 -4.71 -3.88 -6.37
C MET A 118 -4.53 -3.05 -7.65
N LYS A 119 -4.14 -1.79 -7.51
CA LYS A 119 -3.86 -0.92 -8.67
C LYS A 119 -2.69 -1.42 -9.50
N LEU A 120 -1.65 -1.97 -8.86
CA LEU A 120 -0.53 -2.56 -9.59
C LEU A 120 -0.99 -3.76 -10.42
N LEU A 121 -1.81 -4.64 -9.84
CA LEU A 121 -2.35 -5.80 -10.54
C LEU A 121 -3.24 -5.37 -11.72
N GLU A 122 -4.13 -4.41 -11.52
CA GLU A 122 -4.94 -3.80 -12.59
C GLU A 122 -4.06 -3.31 -13.76
N LYS A 123 -2.98 -2.56 -13.47
CA LYS A 123 -2.06 -2.07 -14.52
C LYS A 123 -1.28 -3.19 -15.20
N VAL A 124 -0.95 -4.28 -14.50
CA VAL A 124 -0.31 -5.45 -15.10
C VAL A 124 -1.26 -6.17 -16.05
N GLU A 125 -2.53 -6.27 -15.72
CA GLU A 125 -3.56 -6.87 -16.57
C GLU A 125 -3.82 -6.02 -17.83
N GLU A 126 -3.97 -4.70 -17.69
CA GLU A 126 -4.06 -3.77 -18.82
C GLU A 126 -2.84 -3.88 -19.75
N LEU A 127 -1.62 -3.89 -19.18
CA LEU A 127 -0.39 -4.07 -19.93
C LEU A 127 -0.37 -5.40 -20.69
N THR A 128 -0.89 -6.46 -20.07
CA THR A 128 -0.99 -7.78 -20.71
C THR A 128 -1.93 -7.75 -21.90
N LEU A 129 -3.07 -7.05 -21.81
CA LEU A 129 -3.98 -6.85 -22.93
C LEU A 129 -3.32 -6.09 -24.09
N HIS A 130 -2.58 -5.01 -23.79
CA HIS A 130 -1.81 -4.28 -24.80
C HIS A 130 -0.74 -5.16 -25.46
N LEU A 131 -0.03 -6.00 -24.71
CA LEU A 131 0.98 -6.91 -25.25
C LEU A 131 0.36 -7.99 -26.16
N ILE A 132 -0.82 -8.50 -25.80
CA ILE A 132 -1.56 -9.46 -26.64
C ILE A 132 -1.95 -8.79 -27.97
N ASP A 133 -2.46 -7.56 -27.93
CA ASP A 133 -2.80 -6.82 -29.13
C ASP A 133 -1.56 -6.52 -29.99
N GLN A 134 -0.49 -6.06 -29.36
CA GLN A 134 0.78 -5.78 -30.04
C GLN A 134 1.35 -7.04 -30.72
N ASN A 135 1.27 -8.20 -30.07
CA ASN A 135 1.71 -9.46 -30.66
C ASN A 135 0.87 -9.87 -31.88
N LYS A 136 -0.45 -9.62 -31.86
CA LYS A 136 -1.32 -9.83 -33.03
C LYS A 136 -0.93 -8.92 -34.18
N GLN A 137 -0.65 -7.64 -33.90
CA GLN A 137 -0.21 -6.69 -34.91
C GLN A 137 1.14 -7.09 -35.53
N LEU A 138 2.10 -7.52 -34.70
CA LEU A 138 3.41 -8.00 -35.16
C LEU A 138 3.29 -9.25 -36.05
N ALA A 139 2.45 -10.21 -35.67
CA ALA A 139 2.19 -11.39 -36.48
C ALA A 139 1.57 -11.03 -37.84
N ALA A 140 0.61 -10.09 -37.86
CA ALA A 140 0.01 -9.60 -39.09
C ALA A 140 1.01 -8.87 -39.99
N GLN A 141 1.88 -8.02 -39.41
CA GLN A 141 2.93 -7.33 -40.15
C GLN A 141 3.94 -8.32 -40.74
N LYS A 142 4.38 -9.32 -39.97
CA LYS A 142 5.28 -10.37 -40.45
C LYS A 142 4.67 -11.15 -41.62
N ALA A 143 3.40 -11.54 -41.53
CA ALA A 143 2.72 -12.24 -42.61
C ALA A 143 2.66 -11.40 -43.91
N ARG A 144 2.47 -10.08 -43.80
CA ARG A 144 2.53 -9.17 -44.96
C ARG A 144 3.93 -9.07 -45.55
N MET A 145 4.97 -8.98 -44.71
CA MET A 145 6.37 -8.98 -45.16
C MET A 145 6.72 -10.26 -45.91
N ASP A 146 6.37 -11.42 -45.35
CA ASP A 146 6.60 -12.73 -45.98
C ASP A 146 5.86 -12.84 -47.33
N GLY A 147 4.67 -12.23 -47.45
CA GLY A 147 3.92 -12.13 -48.70
C GLY A 147 4.64 -11.28 -49.75
N MET A 148 5.04 -10.06 -49.39
CA MET A 148 5.77 -9.14 -50.26
C MET A 148 7.12 -9.74 -50.73
N GLU A 149 7.84 -10.45 -49.86
CA GLU A 149 9.09 -11.11 -50.23
C GLU A 149 8.90 -12.22 -51.27
N LYS A 150 7.77 -12.95 -51.21
CA LYS A 150 7.44 -13.98 -52.22
C LYS A 150 7.12 -13.36 -53.57
N GLU A 151 6.36 -12.27 -53.60
CA GLU A 151 6.05 -11.52 -54.82
C GLU A 151 7.31 -10.92 -55.47
N LEU A 152 8.20 -10.34 -54.67
CA LEU A 152 9.47 -9.83 -55.18
C LEU A 152 10.36 -10.93 -55.79
N LYS A 153 10.31 -12.16 -55.25
CA LYS A 153 11.03 -13.31 -55.81
C LYS A 153 10.41 -13.82 -57.11
N SER A 154 9.08 -13.77 -57.26
CA SER A 154 8.43 -14.21 -58.50
C SER A 154 8.64 -13.24 -59.67
N ILE A 155 8.79 -11.94 -59.39
CA ILE A 155 9.04 -10.90 -60.41
C ILE A 155 10.50 -10.90 -60.90
N LYS A 156 11.46 -11.32 -60.05
CA LYS A 156 12.90 -11.36 -60.39
C LYS A 156 13.34 -12.62 -61.15
N LYS A 157 12.44 -13.57 -61.37
CA LYS A 157 12.72 -14.81 -62.10
C LYS A 157 12.23 -14.70 -63.54
#